data_AF-A0A7K0LQF0-F1
#
_entry.id   AF-A0A7K0LQF0-F1
#
_cell.length_a   1.000
_cell.length_b   1.000
_cell.length_c   1.000
_cell.angle_alpha   90.00
_cell.angle_beta   90.00
_cell.angle_gamma   90.00
#
_symmetry.space_group_name_H-M   'P 1'
#
loop_
_entity.id
_entity.type
_entity.pdbx_description
1 polymer ?
#
loop_
_entity_poly.entity_id
_entity_poly.type
_entity_poly.pdbx_seq_one_letter_code
_entity_poly.pdbx_strand_id
1 'polypeptide(L)'
;MSIRSMALVGATGGATTTLAARMAMLAGSPAQVGPLTEMVVGDTRVALLDGASADLSAQSAVSATGCAIFVLSCDVGLDPASTELWQWCDEREVPRLIMLTDVGTGRADFDDMVAIAQRALGDT
;
A
#
# COMPACT_ATOMS: atom_id res chain seq x y z
N MET A 1 -16.52 -16.04 -9.15
CA MET A 1 -15.53 -15.00 -9.44
C MET A 1 -15.51 -14.04 -8.26
N SER A 2 -14.43 -14.05 -7.50
CA SER A 2 -14.30 -13.26 -6.27
C SER A 2 -13.56 -11.96 -6.56
N ILE A 3 -14.00 -10.86 -5.94
CA ILE A 3 -13.39 -9.53 -6.08
C ILE A 3 -12.70 -9.17 -4.77
N ARG A 4 -11.47 -8.66 -4.85
CA ARG A 4 -10.69 -8.15 -3.72
C ARG A 4 -10.26 -6.72 -4.01
N SER A 5 -10.62 -5.79 -3.14
CA SER A 5 -10.24 -4.38 -3.26
C SER A 5 -9.31 -3.99 -2.13
N MET A 6 -8.26 -3.24 -2.42
CA MET A 6 -7.27 -2.79 -1.43
C MET A 6 -6.86 -1.35 -1.73
N ALA A 7 -6.75 -0.53 -0.70
CA ALA A 7 -6.19 0.81 -0.82
C ALA A 7 -4.67 0.77 -0.74
N LEU A 8 -4.00 1.48 -1.64
CA LEU A 8 -2.57 1.77 -1.53
C LEU A 8 -2.39 3.05 -0.72
N VAL A 9 -1.57 2.95 0.32
CA VAL A 9 -1.22 4.03 1.24
C VAL A 9 0.28 4.17 1.20
N GLY A 10 0.80 5.38 1.02
CA GLY A 10 2.24 5.62 1.10
C GLY A 10 2.53 7.11 0.93
N ALA A 11 3.78 7.49 1.22
CA ALA A 11 4.23 8.86 1.06
C ALA A 11 4.00 9.36 -0.37
N THR A 12 3.72 10.66 -0.51
CA THR A 12 3.50 11.33 -1.79
C THR A 12 4.80 11.30 -2.62
N GLY A 13 4.84 10.41 -3.61
CA GLY A 13 6.04 10.26 -4.47
C GLY A 13 5.90 9.32 -5.65
N GLY A 14 4.68 8.84 -5.94
CA GLY A 14 4.41 7.96 -7.09
C GLY A 14 4.80 6.49 -6.89
N ALA A 15 5.30 6.10 -5.71
CA ALA A 15 5.60 4.71 -5.38
C ALA A 15 4.32 3.84 -5.41
N THR A 16 3.20 4.34 -4.89
CA THR A 16 1.88 3.66 -4.95
C THR A 16 1.40 3.48 -6.39
N THR A 17 1.45 4.54 -7.20
CA THR A 17 1.04 4.50 -8.61
C THR A 17 1.93 3.55 -9.43
N THR A 18 3.25 3.61 -9.21
CA THR A 18 4.23 2.74 -9.89
C THR A 18 4.00 1.29 -9.49
N LEU A 19 3.79 1.02 -8.21
CA LEU A 19 3.47 -0.32 -7.71
C LEU A 19 2.21 -0.88 -8.37
N ALA A 20 1.12 -0.11 -8.37
CA ALA A 20 -0.15 -0.52 -8.97
C ALA A 20 0.04 -0.92 -10.43
N ALA A 21 0.69 -0.05 -11.21
CA ALA A 21 0.97 -0.28 -12.62
C ALA A 21 1.85 -1.54 -12.83
N ARG A 22 2.90 -1.72 -12.02
CA ARG A 22 3.80 -2.89 -12.12
C ARG A 22 3.10 -4.19 -11.78
N MET A 23 2.25 -4.21 -10.75
CA MET A 23 1.47 -5.40 -10.41
C MET A 23 0.49 -5.77 -11.52
N ALA A 24 -0.21 -4.79 -12.11
CA ALA A 24 -1.10 -5.05 -13.24
C ALA A 24 -0.36 -5.63 -14.45
N MET A 25 0.81 -5.06 -14.79
CA MET A 25 1.66 -5.57 -15.87
C MET A 25 2.10 -7.02 -15.63
N LEU A 26 2.54 -7.35 -14.41
CA LEU A 26 2.96 -8.71 -14.04
C LEU A 26 1.80 -9.70 -14.08
N ALA A 27 0.59 -9.24 -13.77
CA ALA A 27 -0.65 -10.02 -13.89
C ALA A 27 -1.15 -10.13 -15.35
N GLY A 28 -0.39 -9.66 -16.35
CA GLY A 28 -0.79 -9.68 -17.76
C GLY A 28 -2.00 -8.79 -18.07
N SER A 29 -2.35 -7.89 -17.16
CA SER A 29 -3.45 -6.94 -17.33
C SER A 29 -2.93 -5.67 -18.00
N PRO A 30 -3.69 -5.06 -18.91
CA PRO A 30 -3.27 -3.81 -19.54
C PRO A 30 -3.05 -2.75 -18.45
N ALA A 31 -1.95 -2.01 -18.55
CA ALA A 31 -1.68 -0.91 -17.64
C ALA A 31 -2.80 0.13 -17.79
N GLN A 32 -3.66 0.24 -16.78
CA GLN A 32 -4.64 1.32 -16.69
C GLN A 32 -4.01 2.44 -15.87
N VAL A 33 -3.96 3.64 -16.44
CA VAL A 33 -3.50 4.84 -15.74
C VAL A 33 -4.72 5.50 -15.12
N GLY A 34 -4.85 5.42 -13.81
CA GLY A 34 -5.96 5.99 -13.07
C GLY A 34 -5.94 5.61 -11.59
N PRO A 35 -6.85 6.19 -10.79
CA PRO A 35 -6.89 5.94 -9.34
C PRO A 35 -7.26 4.52 -8.97
N LEU A 36 -7.89 3.80 -9.89
CA LEU A 36 -8.23 2.39 -9.73
C LEU A 36 -7.47 1.57 -10.77
N THR A 37 -6.64 0.66 -10.29
CA THR A 37 -5.94 -0.32 -11.14
C THR A 37 -6.53 -1.70 -10.91
N GLU A 38 -7.08 -2.29 -11.97
CA GLU A 38 -7.64 -3.64 -11.92
C GLU A 38 -6.74 -4.65 -12.60
N MET A 39 -6.65 -5.84 -12.00
CA MET A 39 -5.92 -6.97 -12.56
C MET A 39 -6.61 -8.29 -12.20
N VAL A 40 -6.19 -9.36 -12.88
CA VAL A 40 -6.64 -10.73 -12.59
C VAL A 40 -5.46 -11.56 -12.11
N VAL A 41 -5.59 -12.15 -10.92
CA VAL A 41 -4.60 -13.08 -10.36
C VAL A 41 -5.31 -14.42 -10.14
N GLY A 42 -4.99 -15.41 -10.97
CA GLY A 42 -5.70 -16.69 -10.98
C GLY A 42 -7.17 -16.51 -11.35
N ASP A 43 -8.08 -16.85 -10.44
CA ASP A 43 -9.53 -16.70 -10.59
C ASP A 43 -10.11 -15.46 -9.87
N THR A 44 -9.23 -14.64 -9.29
CA THR A 44 -9.59 -13.48 -8.46
C THR A 44 -9.32 -12.18 -9.20
N ARG A 45 -10.32 -11.28 -9.23
CA ARG A 45 -10.15 -9.91 -9.71
C ARG A 45 -9.68 -9.05 -8.54
N VAL A 46 -8.53 -8.41 -8.70
CA VAL A 46 -7.94 -7.53 -7.70
C VAL A 46 -8.06 -6.09 -8.19
N ALA A 47 -8.52 -5.20 -7.31
CA ALA A 47 -8.62 -3.77 -7.56
C ALA A 47 -7.77 -3.01 -6.53
N LEU A 48 -6.82 -2.22 -7.02
CA LEU A 48 -5.96 -1.37 -6.19
C LEU A 48 -6.41 0.08 -6.33
N LEU A 49 -6.79 0.70 -5.22
CA LEU A 49 -7.17 2.11 -5.16
C LEU A 49 -5.97 2.93 -4.67
N ASP A 50 -5.39 3.73 -5.55
CA ASP A 50 -4.33 4.67 -5.19
C ASP A 50 -4.95 5.99 -4.71
N GLY A 51 -5.09 6.12 -3.38
CA GLY A 51 -5.73 7.26 -2.74
C GLY A 51 -5.08 8.61 -3.09
N ALA A 52 -3.75 8.62 -3.28
CA ALA A 52 -3.02 9.83 -3.64
C ALA A 52 -3.40 10.33 -5.04
N SER A 53 -3.52 9.42 -6.01
CA SER A 53 -3.96 9.76 -7.37
C SER A 53 -5.46 10.03 -7.48
N ALA A 54 -6.25 9.57 -6.51
CA ALA A 54 -7.70 9.74 -6.44
C ALA A 54 -8.14 11.05 -5.75
N ASP A 55 -7.20 11.84 -5.22
CA ASP A 55 -7.47 12.99 -4.34
C ASP A 55 -8.34 12.62 -3.13
N LEU A 56 -8.14 11.40 -2.60
CA LEU A 56 -8.82 10.88 -1.44
C LEU A 56 -7.90 10.92 -0.22
N SER A 57 -8.46 11.22 0.96
CA SER A 57 -7.73 10.95 2.20
C SER A 57 -7.47 9.44 2.32
N ALA A 58 -6.36 9.08 2.98
CA ALA A 58 -6.02 7.68 3.18
C ALA A 58 -7.12 6.94 3.96
N GLN A 59 -7.74 7.56 4.97
CA GLN A 59 -8.89 6.94 5.66
C GLN A 59 -10.07 6.68 4.72
N SER A 60 -10.35 7.60 3.79
CA SER A 60 -11.47 7.45 2.85
C SER A 60 -11.21 6.31 1.86
N ALA A 61 -9.99 6.22 1.33
CA ALA A 61 -9.59 5.12 0.45
C ALA A 61 -9.67 3.76 1.15
N VAL A 62 -9.18 3.68 2.40
CA VAL A 62 -9.26 2.47 3.21
C VAL A 62 -10.71 2.12 3.55
N SER A 63 -11.53 3.10 3.91
CA SER A 63 -12.96 2.89 4.19
C SER A 63 -13.72 2.37 2.97
N ALA A 64 -13.36 2.83 1.77
CA ALA A 64 -13.98 2.39 0.52
C ALA A 64 -13.57 0.97 0.09
N THR A 65 -12.42 0.47 0.53
CA THR A 65 -11.86 -0.83 0.10
C THR A 65 -11.94 -1.90 1.18
N GLY A 66 -11.97 -1.52 2.45
CA GLY A 66 -11.95 -2.43 3.59
C GLY A 66 -10.59 -3.11 3.83
N CYS A 67 -9.52 -2.68 3.17
CA CYS A 67 -8.17 -3.23 3.35
C CYS A 67 -7.10 -2.23 2.90
N ALA A 68 -5.94 -2.22 3.57
CA ALA A 68 -4.85 -1.30 3.28
C ALA A 68 -3.52 -2.02 2.94
N ILE A 69 -2.79 -1.50 1.95
CA ILE A 69 -1.37 -1.80 1.72
C ILE A 69 -0.57 -0.54 2.01
N PHE A 70 0.25 -0.58 3.06
CA PHE A 70 1.20 0.46 3.41
C PHE A 70 2.49 0.25 2.61
N VAL A 71 2.74 1.12 1.64
CA VAL A 71 3.91 1.16 0.79
C VAL A 71 4.95 2.07 1.43
N LEU A 72 5.98 1.48 2.02
CA LEU A 72 7.03 2.18 2.74
C LEU A 72 8.35 2.03 1.98
N SER A 73 9.07 3.13 1.78
CA SER A 73 10.40 3.10 1.19
C SER A 73 11.44 2.79 2.25
N CYS A 74 12.36 1.86 1.97
CA CYS A 74 13.53 1.62 2.81
C CYS A 74 14.41 2.87 2.91
N ASP A 75 14.45 3.71 1.86
CA ASP A 75 15.29 4.92 1.86
C ASP A 75 14.66 6.10 2.62
N VAL A 76 13.34 6.22 2.63
CA VAL A 76 12.61 7.30 3.32
C VAL A 76 12.23 6.92 4.75
N GLY A 77 11.88 5.65 4.97
CA GLY A 77 11.41 5.14 6.24
C GLY A 77 9.90 5.27 6.46
N LEU A 78 9.51 5.20 7.74
CA LEU A 78 8.12 5.32 8.18
C LEU A 78 7.80 6.77 8.57
N ASP A 79 6.78 7.36 7.95
CA ASP A 79 6.34 8.71 8.25
C ASP A 79 5.21 8.75 9.32
N PRO A 80 4.99 9.91 9.98
CA PRO A 80 3.95 10.05 11.00
C PRO A 80 2.53 9.78 10.50
N ALA A 81 2.19 10.19 9.27
CA ALA A 81 0.83 10.00 8.74
C ALA A 81 0.54 8.52 8.48
N SER A 82 1.54 7.75 8.06
CA SER A 82 1.44 6.29 7.97
C SER A 82 1.21 5.63 9.35
N THR A 83 1.84 6.16 10.40
CA THR A 83 1.67 5.65 11.78
C THR A 83 0.28 5.97 12.33
N GLU A 84 -0.21 7.19 12.12
CA GLU A 84 -1.57 7.60 12.50
C GLU A 84 -2.64 6.77 11.78
N LEU A 85 -2.47 6.54 10.48
CA LEU A 85 -3.40 5.68 9.72
C LEU A 85 -3.31 4.22 10.18
N TRP A 86 -2.12 3.73 10.52
CA TRP A 86 -1.98 2.38 11.06
C TRP A 86 -2.79 2.21 12.34
N GLN A 87 -2.69 3.14 13.29
CA GLN A 87 -3.48 3.12 14.52
C GLN A 87 -4.99 3.23 14.23
N TRP A 88 -5.38 4.10 13.30
CA TRP A 88 -6.78 4.21 12.87
C TRP A 88 -7.34 2.90 12.30
N CYS A 89 -6.54 2.17 11.52
CA CYS A 89 -6.88 0.84 11.00
C CYS A 89 -6.96 -0.20 12.14
N ASP A 90 -6.15 -0.05 13.18
CA ASP A 90 -6.11 -0.95 14.33
C ASP A 90 -7.39 -0.94 15.13
N GLU A 91 -7.85 0.27 15.48
CA GLU A 91 -9.11 0.50 16.19
C GLU A 91 -10.34 -0.09 15.47
N ARG A 92 -10.22 -0.37 14.16
CA ARG A 92 -11.30 -0.82 13.29
C ARG A 92 -11.11 -2.24 12.76
N GLU A 93 -10.06 -2.94 13.22
CA GLU A 93 -9.70 -4.28 12.78
C GLU A 93 -9.56 -4.39 11.24
N VAL A 94 -9.11 -3.30 10.58
CA VAL A 94 -8.96 -3.28 9.13
C VAL A 94 -7.76 -4.15 8.73
N PRO A 95 -7.95 -5.16 7.86
CA PRO A 95 -6.84 -5.96 7.34
C PRO A 95 -5.81 -5.09 6.64
N ARG A 96 -4.53 -5.29 6.97
CA ARG A 96 -3.44 -4.47 6.45
C ARG A 96 -2.18 -5.27 6.15
N LEU A 97 -1.43 -4.78 5.17
CA LEU A 97 -0.14 -5.34 4.74
C LEU A 97 0.88 -4.21 4.63
N ILE A 98 2.15 -4.49 4.94
CA ILE A 98 3.26 -3.59 4.65
C ILE A 98 4.00 -4.12 3.42
N MET A 99 4.26 -3.23 2.47
CA MET A 99 5.13 -3.47 1.33
C MET A 99 6.33 -2.53 1.39
N LEU A 100 7.53 -3.11 1.43
CA LEU A 100 8.77 -2.35 1.40
C LEU A 100 9.22 -2.13 -0.05
N THR A 101 9.58 -0.88 -0.38
CA THR A 101 10.17 -0.48 -1.67
C THR A 101 11.60 0.00 -1.48
N ASP A 102 12.33 0.21 -2.57
CA ASP A 102 13.71 0.77 -2.54
C ASP A 102 14.69 -0.11 -1.73
N VAL A 103 14.42 -1.42 -1.74
CA VAL A 103 15.25 -2.40 -1.02
C VAL A 103 16.60 -2.51 -1.73
N GLY A 104 17.67 -2.21 -0.99
CA GLY A 104 19.04 -2.32 -1.48
C GLY A 104 19.50 -1.17 -2.38
N THR A 105 18.73 -0.08 -2.48
CA THR A 105 19.08 1.09 -3.32
C THR A 105 19.78 2.21 -2.54
N GLY A 106 19.67 2.25 -1.21
CA GLY A 106 20.28 3.30 -0.40
C GLY A 106 20.72 2.88 1.00
N ARG A 107 20.37 3.69 2.01
CA ARG A 107 21.12 3.76 3.28
C ARG A 107 20.63 2.78 4.36
N ALA A 108 19.34 2.48 4.39
CA ALA A 108 18.77 1.51 5.32
C ALA A 108 18.48 0.20 4.57
N ASP A 109 18.85 -0.92 5.20
CA ASP A 109 18.60 -2.24 4.65
C ASP A 109 17.17 -2.71 5.00
N PHE A 110 16.72 -3.79 4.36
CA PHE A 110 15.44 -4.45 4.62
C PHE A 110 15.24 -4.75 6.11
N ASP A 111 16.26 -5.31 6.77
CA ASP A 111 16.20 -5.73 8.17
C ASP A 111 16.01 -4.52 9.12
N ASP A 112 16.69 -3.41 8.84
CA ASP A 112 16.54 -2.18 9.62
C ASP A 112 15.11 -1.65 9.51
N MET A 113 14.55 -1.68 8.30
CA MET A 113 13.21 -1.14 8.07
C MET A 113 12.11 -2.02 8.67
N VAL A 114 12.29 -3.35 8.66
CA VAL A 114 11.44 -4.28 9.40
C VAL A 114 11.51 -4.01 10.90
N ALA A 115 12.70 -3.81 11.46
CA ALA A 115 12.87 -3.51 12.88
C ALA A 115 12.24 -2.17 13.28
N ILE A 116 12.29 -1.16 12.42
CA ILE A 116 11.59 0.13 12.62
C ILE A 116 10.07 -0.10 12.61
N ALA A 117 9.54 -0.79 11.59
CA ALA A 117 8.12 -1.07 11.47
C ALA A 117 7.59 -1.84 12.69
N GLN A 118 8.31 -2.87 13.16
CA GLN A 118 7.93 -3.63 14.36
C GLN A 118 7.87 -2.76 15.61
N ARG A 119 8.86 -1.88 15.82
CA ARG A 119 8.89 -1.00 17.00
C ARG A 119 7.80 0.06 16.97
N ALA A 120 7.48 0.59 15.79
CA ALA A 120 6.51 1.66 15.64
C ALA A 120 5.06 1.17 15.56
N LEU A 121 4.85 -0.05 15.04
CA LEU A 121 3.54 -0.55 14.63
C LEU A 121 3.13 -1.86 15.34
N GLY A 122 4.06 -2.55 16.01
CA GLY A 122 3.89 -3.91 16.52
C GLY A 122 3.33 -4.03 17.94
N ASP A 123 3.01 -2.93 18.60
CA ASP A 123 2.29 -2.97 19.88
C ASP A 123 0.81 -3.25 19.62
N THR A 124 0.44 -4.53 19.47
CA THR A 124 -0.95 -5.00 19.53
C THR A 124 -1.04 -6.44 20.02
#